data_AF-A0A511N4G3-F1
#
_entry.id   AF-A0A511N4G3-F1
#
_cell.length_a   1.000
_cell.length_b   1.000
_cell.length_c   1.000
_cell.angle_alpha   90.00
_cell.angle_beta   90.00
_cell.angle_gamma   90.00
#
_symmetry.space_group_name_H-M   'P 1'
#
loop_
_entity.id
_entity.type
_entity.pdbx_description
1 polymer ?
#
loop_
_entity_poly.entity_id
_entity_poly.type
_entity_poly.pdbx_seq_one_letter_code
_entity_poly.pdbx_strand_id
1 'polypeptide(L)' 'MSFESDFFTLKRISEMLDNPELPLDDLVVLLREATEAYTSCKSHLDAAQEALAALEGAGE' A
#
# COMPACT_ATOMS: atom_id res chain seq x y z
N MET A 1 1.15 -0.63 11.82
CA MET A 1 -0.04 0.10 11.32
C MET A 1 -1.06 -0.95 10.89
N SER A 2 -2.32 -0.55 10.65
CA SER A 2 -3.33 -1.46 10.10
C SER A 2 -3.40 -1.31 8.58
N PHE A 3 -3.76 -2.38 7.88
CA PHE A 3 -3.99 -2.35 6.43
C PHE A 3 -4.90 -1.19 5.99
N GLU A 4 -5.98 -0.95 6.73
CA GLU A 4 -6.92 0.14 6.47
C GLU A 4 -6.25 1.52 6.53
N SER A 5 -5.45 1.77 7.56
CA SER A 5 -4.74 3.05 7.72
C SER A 5 -3.71 3.28 6.61
N ASP A 6 -2.98 2.24 6.23
CA ASP A 6 -1.98 2.31 5.15
C ASP A 6 -2.66 2.50 3.79
N PHE A 7 -3.79 1.83 3.56
CA PHE A 7 -4.61 2.03 2.37
C PHE A 7 -5.17 3.46 2.26
N PHE A 8 -5.67 4.03 3.36
CA PHE A 8 -6.11 5.43 3.37
C PHE A 8 -4.96 6.40 3.09
N THR A 9 -3.76 6.10 3.57
CA THR A 9 -2.55 6.88 3.26
C THR A 9 -2.25 6.85 1.77
N LEU A 10 -2.24 5.66 1.15
CA LEU A 10 -2.05 5.51 -0.30
C LEU A 10 -3.10 6.27 -1.11
N LYS A 11 -4.37 6.17 -0.70
CA LYS A 11 -5.47 6.89 -1.36
C LYS A 11 -5.27 8.40 -1.30
N ARG A 12 -5.00 8.95 -0.11
CA ARG A 12 -4.72 10.38 0.09
C ARG A 12 -3.55 10.84 -0.79
N ILE A 13 -2.47 10.08 -0.82
CA ILE A 13 -1.29 10.44 -1.62
C ILE A 13 -1.63 10.43 -3.12
N SER A 14 -2.39 9.45 -3.61
CA SER A 14 -2.81 9.41 -5.01
C SER A 14 -3.57 10.68 -5.43
N GLU A 15 -4.47 11.17 -4.58
CA GLU A 15 -5.23 12.40 -4.82
C GLU A 15 -4.32 13.65 -4.82
N MET A 16 -3.23 13.64 -4.04
CA MET A 16 -2.25 14.74 -4.02
C MET A 16 -1.32 14.73 -5.23
N LEU A 17 -1.00 13.55 -5.76
CA LEU A 17 -0.16 13.40 -6.95
C LEU A 17 -0.85 13.87 -8.23
N ASP A 18 -2.18 13.98 -8.22
CA ASP A 18 -2.96 14.56 -9.32
C ASP A 18 -2.77 16.10 -9.44
N ASN A 19 -2.09 16.75 -8.49
CA ASN A 19 -1.79 18.18 -8.56
C ASN A 19 -0.59 18.46 -9.51
N PRO A 20 -0.80 19.11 -10.67
CA PRO A 20 0.27 19.39 -11.63
C PRO A 20 1.29 20.43 -11.16
N GLU A 21 0.97 21.21 -10.12
CA GLU A 21 1.83 22.25 -9.55
C GLU A 21 2.60 21.77 -8.30
N LEU A 22 2.58 20.47 -8.01
CA LEU A 22 3.23 19.93 -6.82
C LEU A 22 4.76 20.16 -6.88
N PRO A 23 5.36 20.80 -5.86
CA PRO A 23 6.81 20.97 -5.78
C PRO A 23 7.55 19.63 -5.77
N LEU A 24 8.75 19.60 -6.38
CA LEU A 24 9.54 18.38 -6.51
C LEU A 24 9.93 17.79 -5.14
N ASP A 25 10.27 18.62 -4.17
CA ASP A 25 10.64 18.17 -2.82
C ASP A 25 9.45 17.49 -2.12
N ASP A 26 8.24 18.06 -2.25
CA ASP A 26 7.01 17.49 -1.71
C ASP A 26 6.66 16.17 -2.41
N LEU A 27 6.87 16.09 -3.73
CA LEU A 27 6.70 14.85 -4.49
C LEU A 27 7.60 13.72 -3.95
N VAL A 28 8.86 14.01 -3.66
CA VAL A 28 9.79 13.01 -3.11
C VAL A 28 9.33 12.51 -1.74
N VAL A 29 8.83 13.41 -0.89
CA VAL A 29 8.29 13.04 0.44
C VAL A 29 7.07 12.14 0.30
N LEU A 30 6.11 12.51 -0.56
CA LEU A 30 4.90 11.72 -0.81
C LEU A 30 5.22 10.34 -1.38
N LEU A 31 6.18 10.23 -2.31
CA LEU A 31 6.58 8.95 -2.89
C LEU A 31 7.25 8.01 -1.88
N ARG A 32 8.02 8.57 -0.93
CA ARG A 32 8.60 7.78 0.18
C ARG A 32 7.49 7.25 1.10
N GLU A 33 6.59 8.12 1.53
CA GLU A 33 5.45 7.74 2.36
C GLU A 33 4.57 6.68 1.67
N ALA A 34 4.30 6.85 0.37
CA ALA A 34 3.56 5.87 -0.41
C ALA A 34 4.27 4.52 -0.50
N THR A 35 5.60 4.51 -0.64
CA THR A 35 6.38 3.26 -0.71
C THR A 35 6.31 2.49 0.61
N GLU A 36 6.38 3.19 1.75
CA GLU A 36 6.26 2.58 3.08
C GLU A 36 4.85 2.00 3.30
N ALA A 37 3.81 2.79 3.03
CA ALA A 37 2.42 2.36 3.15
C ALA A 37 2.10 1.17 2.21
N TYR A 38 2.58 1.22 0.96
CA TYR A 38 2.45 0.13 -0.01
C TYR A 38 3.12 -1.16 0.48
N THR A 39 4.33 -1.07 1.03
CA THR A 39 5.06 -2.23 1.54
C THR A 39 4.30 -2.90 2.68
N SER A 40 3.71 -2.10 3.57
CA SER A 40 2.84 -2.60 4.65
C SER A 40 1.59 -3.29 4.08
N CYS A 41 0.84 -2.62 3.20
CA CYS A 41 -0.34 -3.21 2.54
C CYS A 41 -0.02 -4.51 1.81
N LYS A 42 1.09 -4.55 1.07
CA LYS A 42 1.55 -5.73 0.33
C LYS A 42 1.82 -6.90 1.28
N SER A 43 2.51 -6.67 2.39
CA SER A 43 2.78 -7.72 3.38
C SER A 43 1.50 -8.37 3.92
N HIS A 44 0.47 -7.57 4.19
CA HIS A 44 -0.84 -8.09 4.61
C HIS A 44 -1.52 -8.94 3.52
N LEU A 45 -1.46 -8.52 2.26
CA LEU A 45 -2.03 -9.26 1.13
C LEU A 45 -1.26 -10.54 0.83
N ASP A 46 0.07 -10.49 0.90
CA ASP A 46 0.94 -11.66 0.72
C ASP A 46 0.60 -12.73 1.76
N ALA A 47 0.44 -12.34 3.04
CA ALA A 47 0.05 -13.26 4.11
C ALA A 47 -1.35 -13.86 3.89
N ALA A 48 -2.30 -13.07 3.40
CA ALA A 48 -3.63 -13.57 3.06
C ALA A 48 -3.60 -14.54 1.88
N GLN A 49 -2.77 -14.26 0.86
CA GLN A 49 -2.59 -15.13 -0.30
C GLN A 49 -1.93 -16.46 0.09
N GLU A 50 -0.93 -16.43 0.97
CA GLU A 50 -0.30 -17.65 1.50
C GLU A 50 -1.30 -18.50 2.29
N ALA A 51 -2.12 -17.87 3.14
CA ALA A 51 -3.16 -18.57 3.89
C ALA A 51 -4.22 -19.20 2.98
N LEU A 52 -4.65 -18.49 1.93
CA LEU A 52 -5.58 -19.03 0.93
C LEU A 52 -4.99 -20.24 0.21
N ALA A 53 -3.75 -20.14 -0.27
CA ALA A 53 -3.07 -21.25 -0.95
C ALA A 53 -2.93 -22.49 -0.05
N ALA A 54 -2.64 -22.30 1.24
CA ALA A 54 -2.55 -23.39 2.20
C ALA A 54 -3.90 -24.10 2.43
N LEU A 55 -5.01 -23.34 2.42
CA LEU A 55 -6.36 -23.90 2.56
C LEU A 55 -6.80 -24.65 1.30
N GLU A 56 -6.51 -24.11 0.11
CA GLU A 56 -6.84 -24.76 -1.17
C GLU A 56 -6.02 -26.04 -1.37
N GLY A 57 -4.73 -26.04 -1.04
CA GLY A 57 -3.85 -27.21 -1.16
C GLY A 57 -4.04 -28.30 -0.09
N ALA A 58 -4.72 -27.99 1.02
CA ALA A 58 -5.06 -28.98 2.06
C ALA A 58 -6.36 -29.76 1.76
N GLY A 59 -7.04 -29.42 0.66
CA GLY A 59 -8.28 -30.06 0.20
C GLY A 59 -8.08 -31.20 -0.81
N GLU A 60 -6.84 -31.49 -1.22
CA GLU A 60 -6.44 -32.62 -2.09
C GLU A 60 -5.80 -33.76 -1.29
#